data_AF-A0A950L5P4-F1
#
_entry.id   AF-A0A950L5P4-F1
#
_cell.length_a   1.000
_cell.length_b   1.000
_cell.length_c   1.000
_cell.angle_alpha   90.00
_cell.angle_beta   90.00
_cell.angle_gamma   90.00
#
_symmetry.space_group_name_H-M   'P 1'
#
loop_
_entity.id
_entity.type
_entity.pdbx_description
1 polymer ?
#
loop_
_entity_poly.entity_id
_entity_poly.type
_entity_poly.pdbx_seq_one_letter_code
_entity_poly.pdbx_strand_id
1 'polypeptide(L)'
;MMQERTAALVDAAICDEDEILKTVAGEPTSANGWAEAGAFYRVPALYFIGDSRVMPFRNAVYVSPYTARGYVLRSIHLRCLHAGDFYSAEHGLNAALIGTFATDQAMISNDEGAHWTATASEDRAGAGTSPLVLFCGPYDVHRVLQELGPGADVRPWDERSQRHTVTVPPPSRLVGADEVSQRILEMMQPFAEGIRALQAIGFTRIFVHGAYRSRGAERFQERYGQAKWLRQYHPNALLKVTLLLDEAMRRIALETSSRYLAAPVDADGLLAEELTWDDVHYSAQGASEVARCVVSVLEGVVE
;
A
#
# COMPACT_ATOMS: atom_id res chain seq x y z
N MET A 1 -23.73 23.08 29.99
CA MET A 1 -22.48 23.52 29.31
C MET A 1 -21.50 22.37 29.01
N MET A 2 -21.91 21.09 29.13
CA MET A 2 -21.03 19.93 28.89
C MET A 2 -21.59 18.95 27.82
N GLN A 3 -22.73 19.28 27.21
CA GLN A 3 -23.38 18.46 26.17
C GLN A 3 -23.16 18.98 24.74
N GLU A 4 -22.67 20.21 24.54
CA GLU A 4 -22.47 20.79 23.21
C GLU A 4 -21.06 20.54 22.63
N ARG A 5 -20.08 20.13 23.45
CA ARG A 5 -18.74 19.76 22.95
C ARG A 5 -18.66 18.33 22.41
N THR A 6 -19.60 17.46 22.76
CA THR A 6 -19.61 16.06 22.29
C THR A 6 -20.22 15.94 20.89
N ALA A 7 -21.02 16.92 20.45
CA ALA A 7 -21.63 16.93 19.11
C ALA A 7 -20.69 17.48 18.02
N ALA A 8 -19.72 18.34 18.36
CA ALA A 8 -18.76 18.89 17.40
C ALA A 8 -17.66 17.89 16.97
N LEU A 9 -17.52 16.75 17.67
CA LEU A 9 -16.67 15.63 17.29
C LEU A 9 -17.39 14.59 16.43
N VAL A 10 -18.68 14.78 16.15
CA VAL A 10 -19.52 13.82 15.39
C VAL A 10 -19.50 14.09 13.88
N ASP A 11 -19.00 15.25 13.44
CA ASP A 11 -18.95 15.66 12.03
C ASP A 11 -17.53 15.67 11.43
N ALA A 12 -16.49 15.29 12.20
CA ALA A 12 -15.19 15.00 11.62
C ALA A 12 -15.30 13.64 10.92
N ALA A 13 -15.65 13.67 9.64
CA ALA A 13 -15.68 12.52 8.77
C ALA A 13 -14.42 11.67 8.99
N ILE A 14 -14.62 10.46 9.49
CA ILE A 14 -13.63 9.39 9.36
C ILE A 14 -13.47 9.21 7.86
N CYS A 15 -12.37 9.75 7.34
CA CYS A 15 -12.04 9.74 5.91
C CYS A 15 -13.00 10.59 5.05
N ASP A 16 -12.86 11.92 5.08
CA ASP A 16 -13.21 12.72 3.91
C ASP A 16 -12.01 12.69 2.95
N GLU A 17 -12.06 11.76 1.98
CA GLU A 17 -11.06 11.64 0.92
C GLU A 17 -10.80 12.98 0.19
N ASP A 18 -11.79 13.87 0.14
CA ASP A 18 -11.64 15.19 -0.47
C ASP A 18 -10.86 16.17 0.43
N GLU A 19 -10.88 16.01 1.76
CA GLU A 19 -10.01 16.77 2.67
C GLU A 19 -8.56 16.32 2.63
N ILE A 20 -8.32 15.01 2.48
CA ILE A 20 -6.97 14.49 2.25
C ILE A 20 -6.42 15.05 0.93
N LEU A 21 -7.22 15.03 -0.14
CA LEU A 21 -6.84 15.64 -1.42
C LEU A 21 -6.61 17.15 -1.33
N LYS A 22 -7.39 17.88 -0.54
CA LYS A 22 -7.17 19.32 -0.29
C LYS A 22 -5.88 19.57 0.48
N THR A 23 -5.54 18.71 1.44
CA THR A 23 -4.28 18.80 2.21
C THR A 23 -3.08 18.55 1.29
N VAL A 24 -3.15 17.52 0.45
CA VAL A 24 -2.13 17.21 -0.57
C VAL A 24 -2.03 18.30 -1.65
N ALA A 25 -3.14 18.96 -2.00
CA ALA A 25 -3.15 20.09 -2.93
C ALA A 25 -2.69 21.42 -2.29
N GLY A 26 -2.75 21.52 -0.96
CA GLY A 26 -2.40 22.72 -0.19
C GLY A 26 -0.99 22.72 0.39
N GLU A 27 -0.36 21.55 0.55
CA GLU A 27 1.08 21.47 0.80
C GLU A 27 1.82 21.93 -0.46
N PRO A 28 2.75 22.90 -0.34
CA PRO A 28 3.57 23.25 -1.48
C PRO A 28 4.32 21.99 -1.91
N THR A 29 4.04 21.52 -3.12
CA THR A 29 4.87 20.57 -3.87
C THR A 29 6.23 21.19 -4.23
N SER A 30 6.77 22.07 -3.38
CA SER A 30 8.06 22.67 -3.53
C SER A 30 9.10 21.62 -3.19
N ALA A 31 9.59 20.99 -4.26
CA ALA A 31 10.97 20.56 -4.33
C ALA A 31 11.85 21.66 -3.69
N ASN A 32 12.46 21.34 -2.55
CA ASN A 32 13.55 22.15 -2.04
C ASN A 32 14.73 21.97 -3.00
N GLY A 33 14.98 22.98 -3.83
CA GLY A 33 16.18 23.07 -4.67
C GLY A 33 15.93 23.75 -6.00
N TRP A 34 16.12 25.07 -6.06
CA TRP A 34 16.46 25.72 -7.32
C TRP A 34 17.95 25.47 -7.55
N ALA A 35 18.30 24.63 -8.52
CA ALA A 35 19.68 24.46 -8.95
C ALA A 35 20.03 25.50 -10.03
N GLU A 36 21.25 26.04 -9.97
CA GLU A 36 21.81 26.84 -11.06
C GLU A 36 21.92 26.01 -12.35
N ALA A 37 21.83 26.68 -13.50
CA ALA A 37 21.81 26.04 -14.82
C ALA A 37 23.02 25.10 -15.03
N GLY A 38 22.77 23.81 -14.90
CA GLY A 38 23.69 22.71 -15.18
C GLY A 38 23.00 21.63 -16.04
N ALA A 39 23.76 20.62 -16.46
CA ALA A 39 23.27 19.56 -17.34
C ALA A 39 21.97 18.92 -16.82
N PHE A 40 20.98 18.77 -17.70
CA PHE A 40 19.75 18.04 -17.37
C PHE A 40 20.06 16.55 -17.33
N TYR A 41 19.73 15.91 -16.21
CA TYR A 41 19.80 14.46 -16.06
C TYR A 41 18.39 13.89 -15.92
N ARG A 42 18.30 12.61 -16.24
CA ARG A 42 17.04 11.91 -16.39
C ARG A 42 16.68 11.19 -15.10
N VAL A 43 15.46 11.41 -14.64
CA VAL A 43 14.95 10.89 -13.38
C VAL A 43 13.99 9.71 -13.67
N PRO A 44 14.37 8.46 -13.35
CA PRO A 44 13.49 7.31 -13.59
C PRO A 44 12.22 7.37 -12.75
N ALA A 45 11.11 6.86 -13.30
CA ALA A 45 9.85 6.76 -12.58
C ALA A 45 9.80 5.50 -11.70
N LEU A 46 9.23 5.65 -10.51
CA LEU A 46 8.79 4.57 -9.63
C LEU A 46 7.26 4.64 -9.54
N TYR A 47 6.59 3.60 -10.03
CA TYR A 47 5.14 3.55 -10.07
C TYR A 47 4.59 2.84 -8.84
N PHE A 48 3.75 3.52 -8.07
CA PHE A 48 3.05 3.00 -6.90
C PHE A 48 1.60 2.77 -7.30
N ILE A 49 1.19 1.51 -7.45
CA ILE A 49 -0.08 1.12 -8.06
C ILE A 49 -0.93 0.45 -7.01
N GLY A 50 -2.18 0.87 -6.84
CA GLY A 50 -3.12 0.15 -6.01
C GLY A 50 -4.50 0.79 -5.96
N ASP A 51 -5.38 0.14 -5.23
CA ASP A 51 -6.75 0.58 -5.05
C ASP A 51 -6.88 1.64 -3.96
N SER A 52 -5.97 1.70 -2.98
CA SER A 52 -6.09 2.71 -1.93
C SER A 52 -5.20 3.90 -2.25
N ARG A 53 -5.69 5.11 -1.95
CA ARG A 53 -4.88 6.33 -1.89
C ARG A 53 -3.90 6.29 -0.71
N VAL A 54 -3.45 5.10 -0.28
CA VAL A 54 -2.46 4.88 0.79
C VAL A 54 -1.29 5.82 0.60
N MET A 55 -0.93 6.14 -0.65
CA MET A 55 0.18 7.02 -0.96
C MET A 55 -0.25 8.29 -1.70
N PRO A 56 -0.03 9.48 -1.10
CA PRO A 56 -0.40 10.77 -1.68
C PRO A 56 0.71 11.37 -2.55
N PHE A 57 1.23 10.66 -3.56
CA PHE A 57 2.28 11.21 -4.43
C PHE A 57 1.78 11.60 -5.82
N ARG A 58 1.33 12.85 -5.96
CA ARG A 58 1.16 13.43 -7.29
C ARG A 58 2.49 13.99 -7.81
N ASN A 59 3.29 13.12 -8.43
CA ASN A 59 4.54 13.49 -9.14
C ASN A 59 5.62 14.10 -8.23
N ALA A 60 5.88 13.50 -7.08
CA ALA A 60 6.96 13.93 -6.21
C ALA A 60 8.32 13.46 -6.75
N VAL A 61 9.39 14.22 -6.48
CA VAL A 61 10.77 13.77 -6.73
C VAL A 61 11.39 13.38 -5.40
N TYR A 62 11.83 12.13 -5.31
CA TYR A 62 12.63 11.62 -4.20
C TYR A 62 14.11 11.66 -4.58
N VAL A 63 14.94 12.22 -3.71
CA VAL A 63 16.40 12.23 -3.92
C VAL A 63 17.01 11.19 -2.99
N SER A 64 17.72 10.23 -3.58
CA SER A 64 18.41 9.20 -2.81
C SER A 64 19.44 9.83 -1.87
N PRO A 65 19.41 9.53 -0.56
CA PRO A 65 20.44 9.97 0.36
C PRO A 65 21.77 9.22 0.14
N TYR A 66 21.76 8.13 -0.63
CA TYR A 66 22.93 7.27 -0.84
C TYR A 66 23.75 7.72 -2.05
N THR A 67 23.08 8.11 -3.14
CA THR A 67 23.71 8.41 -4.44
C THR A 67 23.43 9.83 -4.94
N ALA A 68 22.58 10.59 -4.25
CA ALA A 68 21.99 11.86 -4.73
C ALA A 68 21.21 11.74 -6.05
N ARG A 69 20.92 10.52 -6.53
CA ARG A 69 20.08 10.31 -7.72
C ARG A 69 18.62 10.61 -7.41
N GLY A 70 17.95 11.27 -8.35
CA GLY A 70 16.51 11.53 -8.27
C GLY A 70 15.68 10.33 -8.75
N TYR A 71 14.48 10.19 -8.20
CA TYR A 71 13.43 9.26 -8.63
C TYR A 71 12.09 9.99 -8.67
N VAL A 72 11.32 9.83 -9.75
CA VAL A 72 9.96 10.39 -9.82
C VAL A 72 8.99 9.38 -9.21
N LEU A 73 8.35 9.74 -8.11
CA LEU A 73 7.31 8.93 -7.49
C LEU A 73 5.98 9.20 -8.19
N ARG A 74 5.39 8.18 -8.79
CA ARG A 74 4.12 8.24 -9.52
C ARG A 74 3.10 7.35 -8.84
N SER A 75 2.11 7.91 -8.16
CA SER A 75 0.97 7.14 -7.65
C SER A 75 -0.07 6.93 -8.75
N ILE A 76 -0.41 5.69 -9.02
CA ILE A 76 -1.52 5.26 -9.88
C ILE A 76 -2.59 4.65 -9.00
N HIS A 77 -3.75 5.30 -8.97
CA HIS A 77 -4.90 4.85 -8.21
C HIS A 77 -5.92 4.18 -9.13
N LEU A 78 -6.19 2.91 -8.87
CA LEU A 78 -7.11 2.09 -9.64
C LEU A 78 -8.27 1.67 -8.76
N ARG A 79 -9.38 2.41 -8.84
CA ARG A 79 -10.58 2.11 -8.06
C ARG A 79 -11.00 0.65 -8.23
N CYS A 80 -11.27 0.01 -7.11
CA CYS A 80 -11.66 -1.38 -6.98
C CYS A 80 -10.62 -2.40 -7.50
N LEU A 81 -9.32 -2.05 -7.56
CA LEU A 81 -8.28 -3.04 -7.87
C LEU A 81 -7.95 -3.91 -6.65
N HIS A 82 -8.82 -4.88 -6.43
CA HIS A 82 -8.57 -5.97 -5.52
C HIS A 82 -7.46 -6.88 -6.05
N ALA A 83 -6.66 -7.45 -5.15
CA ALA A 83 -5.68 -8.46 -5.54
C ALA A 83 -6.38 -9.69 -6.15
N GLY A 84 -7.59 -10.03 -5.69
CA GLY A 84 -8.40 -11.09 -6.32
C GLY A 84 -8.91 -10.78 -7.74
N ASP A 85 -8.89 -9.52 -8.17
CA ASP A 85 -9.36 -9.11 -9.52
C ASP A 85 -8.21 -8.69 -10.42
N PHE A 86 -6.97 -8.91 -9.98
CA PHE A 86 -5.77 -8.40 -10.65
C PHE A 86 -5.51 -9.09 -12.00
N TYR A 87 -5.92 -10.35 -12.12
CA TYR A 87 -5.79 -11.18 -13.32
C TYR A 87 -6.96 -12.14 -13.46
N SER A 88 -7.31 -12.52 -14.69
CA SER A 88 -8.14 -13.69 -14.96
C SER A 88 -7.60 -14.48 -16.15
N ALA A 89 -7.83 -15.79 -16.17
CA ALA A 89 -7.43 -16.63 -17.30
C ALA A 89 -8.14 -16.26 -18.61
N GLU A 90 -9.36 -15.71 -18.51
CA GLU A 90 -10.17 -15.32 -19.68
C GLU A 90 -9.77 -13.97 -20.26
N HIS A 91 -9.43 -12.99 -19.41
CA HIS A 91 -9.22 -11.59 -19.83
C HIS A 91 -7.79 -11.09 -19.63
N GLY A 92 -6.93 -11.87 -18.98
CA GLY A 92 -5.57 -11.47 -18.64
C GLY A 92 -5.54 -10.48 -17.48
N LEU A 93 -4.61 -9.52 -17.55
CA LEU A 93 -4.52 -8.46 -16.55
C LEU A 93 -5.80 -7.60 -16.52
N ASN A 94 -6.14 -7.08 -15.35
CA ASN A 94 -7.28 -6.18 -15.17
C ASN A 94 -7.27 -5.03 -16.21
N ALA A 95 -8.40 -4.78 -16.88
CA ALA A 95 -8.47 -3.79 -17.95
C ALA A 95 -8.15 -2.36 -17.49
N ALA A 96 -8.49 -1.99 -16.24
CA ALA A 96 -8.16 -0.69 -15.69
C ALA A 96 -6.64 -0.54 -15.46
N LEU A 97 -5.98 -1.64 -15.06
CA LEU A 97 -4.52 -1.69 -14.94
C LEU A 97 -3.84 -1.53 -16.30
N ILE A 98 -4.28 -2.30 -17.31
CA ILE A 98 -3.74 -2.21 -18.68
C ILE A 98 -3.96 -0.80 -19.25
N GLY A 99 -5.17 -0.27 -19.13
CA GLY A 99 -5.51 1.06 -19.62
C GLY A 99 -4.61 2.13 -19.02
N THR A 100 -4.30 2.01 -17.72
CA THR A 100 -3.44 2.97 -17.05
C THR A 100 -1.98 2.83 -17.45
N PHE A 101 -1.48 1.61 -17.64
CA PHE A 101 -0.15 1.42 -18.18
C PHE A 101 0.03 1.94 -19.60
N ALA A 102 -1.02 1.87 -20.42
CA ALA A 102 -1.03 2.46 -21.75
C ALA A 102 -1.05 3.99 -21.71
N THR A 103 -1.81 4.60 -20.80
CA THR A 103 -1.90 6.07 -20.68
C THR A 103 -0.70 6.72 -19.99
N ASP A 104 -0.18 6.10 -18.93
CA ASP A 104 0.97 6.61 -18.16
C ASP A 104 2.31 6.11 -18.70
N GLN A 105 2.30 5.44 -19.86
CA GLN A 105 3.46 4.88 -20.56
C GLN A 105 4.33 3.94 -19.68
N ALA A 106 3.80 3.42 -18.58
CA ALA A 106 4.54 2.52 -17.70
C ALA A 106 4.97 1.22 -18.41
N MET A 107 4.15 0.73 -19.36
CA MET A 107 4.49 -0.40 -20.25
C MET A 107 5.47 -0.03 -21.36
N ILE A 108 5.57 1.26 -21.71
CA ILE A 108 6.36 1.77 -22.85
C ILE A 108 7.71 2.32 -22.37
N SER A 109 8.14 2.09 -21.12
CA SER A 109 9.34 2.76 -20.59
C SER A 109 10.66 2.23 -21.17
N ASN A 110 10.91 2.50 -22.44
CA ASN A 110 12.19 2.84 -23.03
C ASN A 110 12.21 4.37 -23.21
N ASP A 111 12.33 5.10 -22.10
CA ASP A 111 12.74 6.51 -22.08
C ASP A 111 11.71 7.63 -21.96
N GLU A 112 10.42 7.39 -22.18
CA GLU A 112 9.45 8.51 -22.25
C GLU A 112 8.83 8.96 -20.91
N GLY A 113 8.78 8.09 -19.89
CA GLY A 113 8.18 8.41 -18.58
C GLY A 113 9.06 9.23 -17.62
N ALA A 114 10.30 9.54 -18.01
CA ALA A 114 11.29 10.16 -17.16
C ALA A 114 11.24 11.69 -17.23
N HIS A 115 11.34 12.36 -16.08
CA HIS A 115 11.45 13.82 -16.02
C HIS A 115 12.92 14.26 -16.14
N TRP A 116 13.13 15.44 -16.71
CA TRP A 116 14.44 16.08 -16.77
C TRP A 116 14.57 17.06 -15.61
N THR A 117 15.57 16.87 -14.76
CA THR A 117 15.90 17.79 -13.68
C THR A 117 17.31 18.34 -13.87
N ALA A 118 17.53 19.60 -13.54
CA ALA A 118 18.88 20.19 -13.55
C ALA A 118 19.55 19.91 -12.20
N THR A 119 20.50 18.97 -12.14
CA THR A 119 21.44 18.76 -11.01
C THR A 119 22.71 18.09 -11.54
N ALA A 120 23.78 18.14 -10.75
CA ALA A 120 25.15 17.89 -11.19
C ALA A 120 25.57 16.40 -11.28
N SER A 121 24.66 15.45 -11.51
CA SER A 121 25.02 14.01 -11.57
C SER A 121 25.06 13.48 -13.01
N GLU A 122 26.15 12.81 -13.40
CA GLU A 122 26.45 12.37 -14.78
C GLU A 122 25.86 11.00 -15.17
N ASP A 123 24.99 10.39 -14.36
CA ASP A 123 24.52 9.03 -14.64
C ASP A 123 23.33 8.98 -15.60
N ARG A 124 23.59 8.46 -16.81
CA ARG A 124 22.57 8.10 -17.80
C ARG A 124 21.88 6.80 -17.35
N ALA A 125 20.68 6.91 -16.79
CA ALA A 125 19.83 5.75 -16.56
C ALA A 125 19.59 4.99 -17.89
N GLY A 126 19.92 3.70 -17.92
CA GLY A 126 19.71 2.84 -19.09
C GLY A 126 18.24 2.51 -19.35
N ALA A 127 17.96 2.09 -20.58
CA ALA A 127 16.64 1.65 -21.04
C ALA A 127 16.18 0.38 -20.28
N GLY A 128 14.95 0.37 -19.78
CA GLY A 128 14.35 -0.75 -19.06
C GLY A 128 13.01 -0.38 -18.43
N THR A 129 12.14 -1.37 -18.21
CA THR A 129 10.82 -1.18 -17.58
C THR A 129 10.95 -0.53 -16.21
N SER A 130 10.04 0.41 -15.93
CA SER A 130 10.04 1.17 -14.69
C SER A 130 9.68 0.26 -13.51
N PRO A 131 10.33 0.41 -12.33
CA PRO A 131 9.96 -0.35 -11.15
C PRO A 131 8.51 -0.11 -10.74
N LEU A 132 7.83 -1.20 -10.35
CA LEU A 132 6.44 -1.19 -9.88
C LEU A 132 6.39 -1.54 -8.40
N VAL A 133 5.61 -0.79 -7.64
CA VAL A 133 5.27 -1.06 -6.24
C VAL A 133 3.77 -1.29 -6.16
N LEU A 134 3.35 -2.51 -5.84
CA LEU A 134 1.96 -2.95 -5.86
C LEU A 134 1.34 -2.90 -4.46
N PHE A 135 0.34 -2.04 -4.28
CA PHE A 135 -0.53 -1.86 -3.11
C PHE A 135 -1.88 -2.56 -3.34
N CYS A 136 -1.83 -3.84 -3.69
CA CYS A 136 -3.03 -4.66 -3.92
C CYS A 136 -3.18 -5.61 -2.72
N GLY A 137 -4.36 -5.71 -2.12
CA GLY A 137 -4.59 -6.58 -0.97
C GLY A 137 -5.34 -5.93 0.19
N PRO A 138 -5.02 -4.70 0.62
CA PRO A 138 -5.64 -4.19 1.85
C PRO A 138 -7.18 -4.04 1.80
N TYR A 139 -7.78 -3.86 0.62
CA TYR A 139 -9.24 -3.93 0.46
C TYR A 139 -9.77 -5.37 0.37
N ASP A 140 -8.96 -6.35 0.01
CA ASP A 140 -9.34 -7.77 0.03
C ASP A 140 -9.61 -8.26 1.45
N VAL A 141 -9.07 -7.58 2.47
CA VAL A 141 -9.45 -7.80 3.87
C VAL A 141 -10.97 -7.68 4.06
N HIS A 142 -11.62 -6.75 3.37
CA HIS A 142 -13.08 -6.61 3.45
C HIS A 142 -13.80 -7.81 2.84
N ARG A 143 -13.31 -8.35 1.72
CA ARG A 143 -13.87 -9.55 1.09
C ARG A 143 -13.79 -10.74 2.04
N VAL A 144 -12.63 -10.94 2.68
CA VAL A 144 -12.45 -12.01 3.66
C VAL A 144 -13.39 -11.83 4.86
N LEU A 145 -13.51 -10.62 5.41
CA LEU A 145 -14.44 -10.35 6.51
C LEU A 145 -15.91 -10.58 6.11
N GLN A 146 -16.30 -10.24 4.87
CA GLN A 146 -17.62 -10.54 4.35
C GLN A 146 -17.88 -12.05 4.27
N GLU A 147 -16.91 -12.84 3.80
CA GLU A 147 -16.99 -14.30 3.75
C GLU A 147 -17.06 -14.94 5.14
N LEU A 148 -16.34 -14.39 6.13
CA LEU A 148 -16.42 -14.83 7.53
C LEU A 148 -17.80 -14.53 8.14
N GLY A 149 -18.48 -13.49 7.67
CA GLY A 149 -19.78 -13.08 8.14
C GLY A 149 -19.76 -12.29 9.45
N PRO A 150 -20.93 -11.76 9.86
CA PRO A 150 -21.02 -10.83 10.98
C PRO A 150 -20.68 -11.49 12.33
N GLY A 151 -19.92 -10.76 13.15
CA GLY A 151 -19.53 -11.19 14.50
C GLY A 151 -18.57 -12.38 14.59
N ALA A 152 -18.09 -12.92 13.47
CA ALA A 152 -17.09 -13.98 13.45
C ALA A 152 -15.70 -13.44 13.78
N ASP A 153 -14.90 -14.22 14.52
CA ASP A 153 -13.48 -13.95 14.82
C ASP A 153 -12.60 -15.13 14.39
N VAL A 154 -11.31 -14.87 14.21
CA VAL A 154 -10.29 -15.87 13.90
C VAL A 154 -9.62 -16.32 15.20
N ARG A 155 -9.43 -17.63 15.38
CA ARG A 155 -8.70 -18.16 16.52
C ARG A 155 -7.23 -17.71 16.44
N PRO A 156 -6.65 -17.18 17.53
CA PRO A 156 -5.20 -16.94 17.59
C PRO A 156 -4.42 -18.22 17.29
N TRP A 157 -3.31 -18.11 16.56
CA TRP A 157 -2.47 -19.23 16.14
C TRP A 157 -1.05 -19.17 16.71
N ASP A 158 -0.66 -18.03 17.27
CA ASP A 158 0.65 -17.77 17.87
C ASP A 158 0.57 -16.64 18.91
N GLU A 159 1.68 -16.36 19.60
CA GLU A 159 1.75 -15.27 20.59
C GLU A 159 1.47 -13.90 19.96
N ARG A 160 1.83 -13.72 18.70
CA ARG A 160 1.67 -12.46 17.99
C ARG A 160 0.19 -12.15 17.74
N SER A 161 -0.56 -13.07 17.15
CA SER A 161 -2.00 -12.96 16.94
C SER A 161 -2.77 -12.87 18.26
N GLN A 162 -2.27 -13.51 19.34
CA GLN A 162 -2.85 -13.39 20.67
C GLN A 162 -2.77 -11.96 21.23
N ARG A 163 -1.66 -11.25 21.02
CA ARG A 163 -1.49 -9.84 21.48
C ARG A 163 -2.50 -8.87 20.86
N HIS A 164 -3.11 -9.23 19.74
CA HIS A 164 -4.11 -8.40 19.07
C HIS A 164 -5.56 -8.73 19.48
N THR A 165 -5.74 -9.59 20.49
CA THR A 165 -7.06 -9.91 21.04
C THR A 165 -7.41 -8.92 22.15
N VAL A 166 -8.41 -8.06 21.93
CA VAL A 166 -9.01 -7.24 23.00
C VAL A 166 -10.11 -7.98 23.73
N THR A 167 -10.35 -7.53 24.95
CA THR A 167 -11.49 -7.97 25.77
C THR A 167 -12.77 -7.32 25.25
N VAL A 168 -13.52 -8.07 24.46
CA VAL A 168 -14.82 -7.68 23.88
C VAL A 168 -15.82 -8.82 24.10
N PRO A 169 -17.15 -8.60 23.89
CA PRO A 169 -18.13 -9.68 23.93
C PRO A 169 -17.69 -10.87 23.05
N PRO A 170 -18.05 -12.11 23.44
CA PRO A 170 -17.61 -13.29 22.70
C PRO A 170 -18.11 -13.26 21.25
N PRO A 171 -17.31 -13.75 20.30
CA PRO A 171 -17.70 -13.80 18.90
C PRO A 171 -18.87 -14.76 18.68
N SER A 172 -19.67 -14.50 17.64
CA SER A 172 -20.76 -15.40 17.21
C SER A 172 -20.22 -16.74 16.72
N ARG A 173 -19.00 -16.74 16.18
CA ARG A 173 -18.31 -17.89 15.61
C ARG A 173 -16.79 -17.70 15.68
N LEU A 174 -16.06 -18.76 16.01
CA LEU A 174 -14.60 -18.81 15.94
C LEU A 174 -14.14 -19.70 14.79
N VAL A 175 -13.43 -19.11 13.83
CA VAL A 175 -12.89 -19.79 12.64
C VAL A 175 -11.40 -20.10 12.83
N GLY A 176 -10.91 -21.23 12.32
CA GLY A 176 -9.50 -21.60 12.42
C GLY A 176 -8.61 -20.73 11.53
N ALA A 177 -7.42 -20.35 12.02
CA ALA A 177 -6.49 -19.52 11.24
C ALA A 177 -6.05 -20.18 9.93
N ASP A 178 -5.82 -21.50 9.94
CA ASP A 178 -5.42 -22.26 8.75
C ASP A 178 -6.49 -22.21 7.64
N GLU A 179 -7.77 -22.31 8.03
CA GLU A 179 -8.92 -22.21 7.11
C GLU A 179 -8.96 -20.83 6.45
N VAL A 180 -8.81 -19.77 7.24
CA VAL A 180 -8.79 -18.39 6.74
C VAL A 180 -7.56 -18.13 5.87
N SER A 181 -6.39 -18.63 6.28
CA SER A 181 -5.14 -18.50 5.54
C SER A 181 -5.22 -19.17 4.16
N GLN A 182 -5.73 -20.40 4.10
CA GLN A 182 -5.95 -21.10 2.84
C GLN A 182 -6.91 -20.32 1.94
N ARG A 183 -8.01 -19.82 2.50
CA ARG A 183 -8.99 -19.06 1.73
C ARG A 183 -8.42 -17.75 1.18
N ILE A 184 -7.61 -17.06 1.96
CA ILE A 184 -6.88 -15.87 1.52
C ILE A 184 -5.95 -16.22 0.35
N LEU A 185 -5.17 -17.30 0.45
CA LEU A 185 -4.26 -17.70 -0.63
C LEU A 185 -5.01 -18.02 -1.93
N GLU A 186 -6.14 -18.73 -1.85
CA GLU A 186 -7.00 -18.99 -3.01
C GLU A 186 -7.52 -17.68 -3.62
N MET A 187 -7.97 -16.74 -2.79
CA MET A 187 -8.43 -15.42 -3.22
C MET A 187 -7.31 -14.60 -3.86
N MET A 188 -6.06 -14.78 -3.41
CA MET A 188 -4.88 -14.03 -3.89
C MET A 188 -4.17 -14.70 -5.07
N GLN A 189 -4.63 -15.87 -5.52
CA GLN A 189 -4.05 -16.55 -6.68
C GLN A 189 -4.05 -15.66 -7.95
N PRO A 190 -5.14 -14.94 -8.29
CA PRO A 190 -5.13 -13.95 -9.37
C PRO A 190 -4.01 -12.91 -9.27
N PHE A 191 -3.65 -12.47 -8.07
CA PHE A 191 -2.56 -11.53 -7.88
C PHE A 191 -1.21 -12.12 -8.25
N ALA A 192 -0.93 -13.35 -7.80
CA ALA A 192 0.29 -14.08 -8.16
C ALA A 192 0.39 -14.30 -9.68
N GLU A 193 -0.72 -14.66 -10.33
CA GLU A 193 -0.78 -14.84 -11.78
C GLU A 193 -0.55 -13.54 -12.55
N GLY A 194 -1.16 -12.43 -12.11
CA GLY A 194 -0.92 -11.14 -12.76
C GLY A 194 0.50 -10.62 -12.57
N ILE A 195 1.16 -10.87 -11.43
CA ILE A 195 2.59 -10.57 -11.29
C ILE A 195 3.41 -11.34 -12.33
N ARG A 196 3.15 -12.64 -12.52
CA ARG A 196 3.82 -13.44 -13.56
C ARG A 196 3.53 -12.90 -14.96
N ALA A 197 2.30 -12.46 -15.23
CA ALA A 197 1.94 -11.83 -16.49
C ALA A 197 2.71 -10.52 -16.72
N LEU A 198 2.86 -9.67 -15.70
CA LEU A 198 3.69 -8.45 -15.78
C LEU A 198 5.15 -8.78 -16.06
N GLN A 199 5.70 -9.81 -15.41
CA GLN A 199 7.07 -10.27 -15.67
C GLN A 199 7.23 -10.78 -17.10
N ALA A 200 6.25 -11.52 -17.62
CA ALA A 200 6.24 -11.98 -19.01
C ALA A 200 6.18 -10.82 -20.03
N ILE A 201 5.58 -9.69 -19.64
CA ILE A 201 5.54 -8.45 -20.44
C ILE A 201 6.87 -7.65 -20.32
N GLY A 202 7.75 -8.02 -19.39
CA GLY A 202 9.09 -7.45 -19.24
C GLY A 202 9.31 -6.61 -17.98
N PHE A 203 8.35 -6.55 -17.05
CA PHE A 203 8.56 -5.91 -15.75
C PHE A 203 9.45 -6.77 -14.87
N THR A 204 10.70 -6.36 -14.69
CA THR A 204 11.72 -7.13 -13.92
C THR A 204 11.86 -6.67 -12.48
N ARG A 205 11.34 -5.49 -12.13
CA ARG A 205 11.48 -4.86 -10.82
C ARG A 205 10.10 -4.63 -10.21
N ILE A 206 9.54 -5.69 -9.63
CA ILE A 206 8.22 -5.65 -8.99
C ILE A 206 8.39 -5.79 -7.48
N PHE A 207 7.78 -4.86 -6.76
CA PHE A 207 7.70 -4.85 -5.31
C PHE A 207 6.24 -5.08 -4.89
N VAL A 208 6.03 -6.01 -3.96
CA VAL A 208 4.73 -6.28 -3.34
C VAL A 208 4.76 -5.62 -1.97
N HIS A 209 3.91 -4.60 -1.77
CA HIS A 209 3.83 -3.89 -0.50
C HIS A 209 2.88 -4.60 0.46
N GLY A 210 3.32 -4.92 1.67
CA GLY A 210 2.54 -5.63 2.68
C GLY A 210 1.27 -4.90 3.14
N ALA A 211 0.37 -5.62 3.80
CA ALA A 211 -0.86 -5.02 4.32
C ALA A 211 -0.55 -4.10 5.53
N TYR A 212 -1.20 -2.95 5.60
CA TYR A 212 -1.06 -2.03 6.74
C TYR A 212 -1.68 -2.64 7.99
N ARG A 213 -0.93 -2.64 9.10
CA ARG A 213 -1.36 -3.20 10.39
C ARG A 213 -1.77 -2.06 11.31
N SER A 214 -3.06 -1.83 11.48
CA SER A 214 -3.57 -0.77 12.36
C SER A 214 -3.07 -0.95 13.80
N ARG A 215 -2.81 0.16 14.50
CA ARG A 215 -2.22 0.17 15.85
C ARG A 215 -3.20 -0.38 16.89
N GLY A 216 -3.02 -1.64 17.26
CA GLY A 216 -3.60 -2.23 18.47
C GLY A 216 -5.13 -2.29 18.47
N ALA A 217 -5.70 -3.25 19.18
CA ALA A 217 -7.13 -3.47 19.09
C ALA A 217 -7.98 -2.39 19.82
N GLU A 218 -7.38 -1.56 20.70
CA GLU A 218 -8.06 -0.45 21.40
C GLU A 218 -8.29 0.78 20.50
N ARG A 219 -7.23 1.36 19.91
CA ARG A 219 -7.35 2.47 18.94
C ARG A 219 -8.18 2.06 17.72
N PHE A 220 -8.01 0.80 17.33
CA PHE A 220 -8.85 0.15 16.35
C PHE A 220 -10.32 0.16 16.79
N GLN A 221 -10.68 -0.28 18.00
CA GLN A 221 -12.05 -0.20 18.49
C GLN A 221 -12.60 1.23 18.52
N GLU A 222 -11.78 2.21 18.92
CA GLU A 222 -12.15 3.64 18.95
C GLU A 222 -12.48 4.19 17.56
N ARG A 223 -11.68 3.85 16.54
CA ARG A 223 -11.89 4.31 15.16
C ARG A 223 -12.92 3.49 14.38
N TYR A 224 -12.88 2.16 14.51
CA TYR A 224 -13.75 1.24 13.76
C TYR A 224 -15.17 1.16 14.34
N GLY A 225 -15.35 1.38 15.65
CA GLY A 225 -16.68 1.53 16.25
C GLY A 225 -17.45 2.70 15.64
N GLN A 226 -16.75 3.69 15.09
CA GLN A 226 -17.37 4.84 14.45
C GLN A 226 -17.71 4.59 12.97
N ALA A 227 -16.93 3.81 12.23
CA ALA A 227 -17.20 3.47 10.84
C ALA A 227 -18.40 2.50 10.68
N LYS A 228 -19.53 3.01 10.17
CA LYS A 228 -20.82 2.30 10.10
C LYS A 228 -20.73 0.90 9.48
N TRP A 229 -19.93 0.73 8.44
CA TRP A 229 -19.82 -0.53 7.69
C TRP A 229 -18.97 -1.60 8.40
N LEU A 230 -18.13 -1.21 9.37
CA LEU A 230 -17.26 -2.10 10.14
C LEU A 230 -17.93 -2.66 11.40
N ARG A 231 -19.00 -2.00 11.88
CA ARG A 231 -19.72 -2.37 13.11
C ARG A 231 -20.31 -3.78 13.11
N GLN A 232 -20.50 -4.37 11.93
CA GLN A 232 -21.02 -5.74 11.78
C GLN A 232 -19.96 -6.82 12.03
N TYR A 233 -18.67 -6.48 11.94
CA TYR A 233 -17.58 -7.44 12.10
C TYR A 233 -17.08 -7.46 13.54
N HIS A 234 -16.54 -8.60 13.96
CA HIS A 234 -15.94 -8.70 15.27
C HIS A 234 -14.64 -7.88 15.33
N PRO A 235 -14.38 -7.07 16.38
CA PRO A 235 -13.21 -6.19 16.45
C PRO A 235 -11.87 -6.92 16.28
N ASN A 236 -11.75 -8.12 16.85
CA ASN A 236 -10.52 -8.93 16.75
C ASN A 236 -10.29 -9.53 15.35
N ALA A 237 -11.33 -9.67 14.53
CA ALA A 237 -11.23 -10.39 13.25
C ALA A 237 -10.38 -9.63 12.24
N LEU A 238 -10.57 -8.31 12.14
CA LEU A 238 -9.91 -7.50 11.13
C LEU A 238 -8.39 -7.57 11.25
N LEU A 239 -7.83 -7.29 12.44
CA LEU A 239 -6.38 -7.35 12.64
C LEU A 239 -5.80 -8.74 12.33
N LYS A 240 -6.47 -9.80 12.76
CA LYS A 240 -6.03 -11.18 12.47
C LYS A 240 -6.09 -11.50 10.98
N VAL A 241 -7.14 -11.09 10.28
CA VAL A 241 -7.24 -11.25 8.82
C VAL A 241 -6.16 -10.44 8.11
N THR A 242 -5.88 -9.21 8.55
CA THR A 242 -4.80 -8.38 8.01
C THR A 242 -3.43 -9.04 8.18
N LEU A 243 -3.17 -9.68 9.32
CA LEU A 243 -1.92 -10.43 9.54
C LEU A 243 -1.79 -11.62 8.59
N LEU A 244 -2.84 -12.42 8.45
CA LEU A 244 -2.86 -13.56 7.53
C LEU A 244 -2.72 -13.12 6.06
N LEU A 245 -3.35 -11.99 5.70
CA LEU A 245 -3.21 -11.40 4.37
C LEU A 245 -1.76 -10.94 4.12
N ASP A 246 -1.13 -10.26 5.07
CA ASP A 246 0.25 -9.82 4.93
C ASP A 246 1.23 -11.00 4.77
N GLU A 247 0.99 -12.11 5.49
CA GLU A 247 1.73 -13.36 5.32
C GLU A 247 1.52 -13.95 3.92
N ALA A 248 0.29 -13.94 3.41
CA ALA A 248 -0.01 -14.36 2.04
C ALA A 248 0.69 -13.49 0.99
N MET A 249 0.71 -12.16 1.16
CA MET A 249 1.41 -11.24 0.27
C MET A 249 2.92 -11.49 0.25
N ARG A 250 3.52 -11.72 1.43
CA ARG A 250 4.93 -12.11 1.54
C ARG A 250 5.22 -13.42 0.82
N ARG A 251 4.35 -14.41 0.98
CA ARG A 251 4.46 -15.70 0.31
C ARG A 251 4.38 -15.54 -1.22
N ILE A 252 3.42 -14.77 -1.71
CA ILE A 252 3.26 -14.50 -3.16
C ILE A 252 4.48 -13.79 -3.72
N ALA A 253 5.03 -12.80 -3.00
CA ALA A 253 6.24 -12.12 -3.43
C ALA A 253 7.40 -13.12 -3.61
N LEU A 254 7.59 -14.02 -2.65
CA LEU A 254 8.59 -15.08 -2.73
C LEU A 254 8.32 -16.03 -3.92
N GLU A 255 7.11 -16.54 -4.06
CA GLU A 255 6.71 -17.49 -5.12
C GLU A 255 6.83 -16.91 -6.53
N THR A 256 6.68 -15.59 -6.66
CA THR A 256 6.79 -14.88 -7.94
C THR A 256 8.17 -14.26 -8.17
N SER A 257 9.14 -14.49 -7.27
CA SER A 257 10.46 -13.82 -7.31
C SER A 257 10.38 -12.29 -7.34
N SER A 258 9.31 -11.73 -6.76
CA SER A 258 9.15 -10.29 -6.52
C SER A 258 9.76 -9.92 -5.17
N ARG A 259 10.01 -8.63 -4.95
CA ARG A 259 10.50 -8.13 -3.65
C ARG A 259 9.33 -7.82 -2.74
N TYR A 260 9.31 -8.37 -1.53
CA TYR A 260 8.33 -7.97 -0.52
C TYR A 260 8.83 -6.72 0.22
N LEU A 261 7.97 -5.72 0.35
CA LEU A 261 8.21 -4.53 1.14
C LEU A 261 7.26 -4.53 2.34
N ALA A 262 7.83 -4.63 3.54
CA ALA A 262 7.03 -4.45 4.75
C ALA A 262 6.52 -3.00 4.82
N ALA A 263 5.30 -2.81 5.34
CA ALA A 263 4.88 -1.50 5.81
C ALA A 263 5.89 -0.98 6.86
N PRO A 264 6.13 0.33 6.94
CA PRO A 264 7.02 0.91 7.94
C PRO A 264 6.34 0.81 9.31
N VAL A 265 6.84 -0.11 10.11
CA VAL A 265 6.24 -0.50 11.39
C VAL A 265 7.09 -0.03 12.58
N ASP A 266 6.44 0.18 13.72
CA ASP A 266 7.08 0.41 15.01
C ASP A 266 7.71 -0.88 15.59
N ALA A 267 8.27 -0.78 16.79
CA ALA A 267 8.93 -1.88 17.49
C ALA A 267 7.99 -3.09 17.76
N ASP A 268 6.68 -2.85 17.79
CA ASP A 268 5.67 -3.88 17.98
C ASP A 268 5.19 -4.51 16.66
N GLY A 269 5.74 -4.05 15.53
CA GLY A 269 5.39 -4.52 14.19
C GLY A 269 4.05 -3.98 13.71
N LEU A 270 3.56 -2.89 14.29
CA LEU A 270 2.35 -2.15 13.94
C LEU A 270 2.71 -0.91 13.11
N LEU A 271 1.79 -0.40 12.30
CA LEU A 271 2.07 0.79 11.49
C LEU A 271 2.48 1.98 12.40
N ALA A 272 3.62 2.59 12.12
CA ALA A 272 4.14 3.69 12.93
C ALA A 272 3.25 4.93 12.78
N GLU A 273 2.88 5.54 13.91
CA GLU A 273 1.85 6.59 13.95
C GLU A 273 2.27 7.85 13.21
N GLU A 274 3.54 8.23 13.33
CA GLU A 274 4.13 9.38 12.66
C GLU A 274 4.16 9.22 11.13
N LEU A 275 4.00 7.99 10.63
CA LEU A 275 4.07 7.68 9.21
C LEU A 275 2.69 7.58 8.55
N THR A 276 1.59 7.81 9.29
CA THR A 276 0.22 7.67 8.77
C THR A 276 -0.68 8.81 9.24
N TRP A 277 -1.68 9.17 8.44
CA TRP A 277 -2.72 10.12 8.85
C TRP A 277 -3.81 9.44 9.69
N ASP A 278 -4.22 8.24 9.30
CA ASP A 278 -5.42 7.58 9.82
C ASP A 278 -5.29 6.06 10.05
N ASP A 279 -4.06 5.56 10.23
CA ASP A 279 -3.70 4.13 10.36
C ASP A 279 -3.93 3.29 9.09
N VAL A 280 -4.30 3.93 7.98
CA VAL A 280 -4.51 3.31 6.66
C VAL A 280 -3.71 4.05 5.58
N HIS A 281 -3.74 5.38 5.58
CA HIS A 281 -3.07 6.21 4.60
C HIS A 281 -1.74 6.74 5.13
N TYR A 282 -0.67 6.62 4.33
CA TYR A 282 0.63 7.15 4.68
C TYR A 282 0.65 8.68 4.65
N SER A 283 1.33 9.27 5.63
CA SER A 283 1.74 10.67 5.56
C SER A 283 2.83 10.86 4.50
N ALA A 284 3.18 12.10 4.17
CA ALA A 284 4.31 12.37 3.28
C ALA A 284 5.62 11.72 3.77
N GLN A 285 5.81 11.65 5.09
CA GLN A 285 6.96 10.98 5.70
C GLN A 285 6.89 9.46 5.53
N GLY A 286 5.75 8.82 5.83
CA GLY A 286 5.60 7.38 5.63
C GLY A 286 5.77 6.96 4.17
N ALA A 287 5.21 7.75 3.27
CA ALA A 287 5.35 7.57 1.85
C ALA A 287 6.83 7.71 1.39
N SER A 288 7.58 8.65 1.98
CA SER A 288 9.02 8.81 1.74
C SER A 288 9.84 7.64 2.27
N GLU A 289 9.45 7.05 3.41
CA GLU A 289 10.09 5.83 3.93
C GLU A 289 9.90 4.63 3.01
N VAL A 290 8.71 4.45 2.43
CA VAL A 290 8.48 3.40 1.43
C VAL A 290 9.35 3.65 0.20
N ALA A 291 9.43 4.89 -0.29
CA ALA A 291 10.31 5.24 -1.42
C ALA A 291 11.79 4.98 -1.09
N ARG A 292 12.25 5.32 0.12
CA ARG A 292 13.61 5.05 0.60
C ARG A 292 13.92 3.56 0.58
N CYS A 293 12.99 2.71 1.05
CA CYS A 293 13.14 1.25 1.02
C CYS A 293 13.27 0.73 -0.42
N VAL A 294 12.39 1.15 -1.32
CA VAL A 294 12.46 0.77 -2.75
C VAL A 294 13.80 1.16 -3.36
N VAL A 295 14.20 2.43 -3.19
CA VAL A 295 15.44 2.95 -3.75
C VAL A 295 16.67 2.26 -3.17
N SER A 296 16.67 1.96 -1.87
CA SER A 296 17.79 1.23 -1.25
C SER A 296 18.02 -0.15 -1.86
N VAL A 297 16.94 -0.85 -2.24
CA VAL A 297 17.04 -2.13 -2.97
C VAL A 297 17.51 -1.90 -4.41
N LEU A 298 16.94 -0.92 -5.11
CA LEU A 298 17.29 -0.61 -6.50
C LEU A 298 18.76 -0.18 -6.67
N GLU A 299 19.33 0.46 -5.66
CA GLU A 299 20.72 0.93 -5.64
C GLU A 299 21.69 -0.08 -5.02
N GLY A 300 21.20 -1.24 -4.57
CA GLY A 300 22.03 -2.30 -3.98
C GLY A 300 22.61 -1.95 -2.61
N VAL A 301 21.97 -1.03 -1.88
CA VAL A 301 22.31 -0.69 -0.49
C VAL A 301 21.84 -1.80 0.47
N VAL A 302 20.74 -2.45 0.13
CA VAL A 302 20.16 -3.60 0.85
C VAL A 302 19.69 -4.66 -0.16
N GLU A 303 19.70 -5.94 0.25
CA GLU A 303 19.34 -7.09 -0.61
C GLU A 303 17.82 -7.34 -0.72
#